data_AF-A0A925IIT5-F1
#
_entry.id   AF-A0A925IIT5-F1
#
_cell.length_a   1.000
_cell.length_b   1.000
_cell.length_c   1.000
_cell.angle_alpha   90.00
_cell.angle_beta   90.00
_cell.angle_gamma   90.00
#
_symmetry.space_group_name_H-M   'P 1'
#
loop_
_entity.id
_entity.type
_entity.pdbx_description
1 polymer ?
#
loop_
_entity_poly.entity_id
_entity_poly.type
_entity_poly.pdbx_seq_one_letter_code
_entity_poly.pdbx_strand_id
1 'polypeptide(L)'
;MKRILFLSFILFLSLYSLAQMDLPPSGGNPRAKITEEVGITDITISYGRPDVNGREGKIWGSLVTYGFSSINLTTNKNTTPWRA
;
A
#
# COMPACT_ATOMS: atom_id res chain seq x y z
N MET A 1 34.62 14.75 -43.32
CA MET A 1 34.56 13.74 -42.25
C MET A 1 34.17 14.31 -40.88
N LYS A 2 34.81 15.38 -40.40
CA LYS A 2 34.49 16.00 -39.08
C LYS A 2 33.01 16.44 -38.91
N ARG A 3 32.40 17.03 -39.95
CA ARG A 3 30.98 17.44 -39.94
C ARG A 3 30.00 16.26 -39.86
N ILE A 4 30.35 15.13 -40.49
CA ILE A 4 29.55 13.90 -40.49
C ILE A 4 29.62 13.22 -39.12
N LEU A 5 30.82 13.18 -38.51
CA LEU A 5 31.01 12.70 -37.14
C LEU A 5 30.22 13.54 -36.13
N PHE A 6 30.21 14.87 -36.30
CA PHE A 6 29.47 15.78 -35.42
C PHE A 6 27.94 15.60 -35.52
N LEU A 7 27.42 15.43 -36.73
CA LEU A 7 25.99 15.15 -36.95
C LEU A 7 25.57 13.79 -36.39
N SER A 8 26.41 12.76 -36.56
CA SER A 8 26.17 11.43 -35.97
C SER A 8 26.11 11.49 -34.44
N PHE A 9 27.03 12.23 -33.82
CA PHE A 9 27.05 12.40 -32.36
C PHE A 9 25.77 13.06 -31.81
N ILE A 10 25.26 14.09 -32.49
CA ILE A 10 24.01 14.77 -32.11
C ILE A 10 22.80 13.82 -32.22
N LEU A 11 22.78 12.96 -33.24
CA LEU A 11 21.71 11.97 -33.42
C LEU A 11 21.66 10.98 -32.24
N PHE A 12 22.81 10.47 -31.78
CA PHE A 12 22.86 9.55 -30.63
C PHE A 12 22.47 10.19 -29.30
N LEU A 13 22.67 11.51 -29.14
CA LEU A 13 22.24 12.24 -27.95
C LEU A 13 20.71 12.28 -27.80
N SER A 14 19.97 12.33 -28.92
CA SER A 14 18.49 12.41 -28.90
C SER A 14 17.78 11.12 -28.46
N LEU A 15 18.51 10.00 -28.35
CA LEU A 15 17.94 8.72 -27.90
C LEU A 15 17.82 8.60 -26.37
N TYR A 16 18.43 9.52 -25.62
CA TYR A 16 18.34 9.57 -24.15
C TYR A 16 17.15 10.42 -23.71
N SER A 17 15.93 9.89 -23.83
CA SER A 17 14.76 10.47 -23.16
C SER A 17 14.32 9.56 -22.02
N LEU A 18 14.33 10.10 -20.80
CA LEU A 18 13.83 9.42 -19.62
C LEU A 18 12.35 9.81 -19.44
N ALA A 19 11.45 8.96 -19.94
CA ALA A 19 10.01 9.12 -19.76
C ALA A 19 9.47 7.93 -18.95
N GLN A 20 9.78 7.90 -17.65
CA GLN A 20 9.26 6.87 -16.76
C GLN A 20 7.98 7.38 -16.12
N MET A 21 6.86 6.72 -16.41
CA MET A 21 5.56 7.03 -15.86
C MET A 21 5.44 6.41 -14.47
N ASP A 22 5.00 7.18 -13.48
CA ASP A 22 4.65 6.64 -12.17
C ASP A 22 3.43 5.74 -12.32
N LEU A 23 3.68 4.42 -12.33
CA LEU A 23 2.62 3.43 -12.31
C LEU A 23 2.01 3.38 -10.90
N PRO A 24 0.67 3.30 -10.77
CA PRO A 24 0.06 3.12 -9.48
C PRO A 24 0.57 1.81 -8.84
N PRO A 25 0.73 1.78 -7.51
CA PRO A 25 1.29 0.62 -6.82
C PRO A 25 0.50 -0.65 -7.13
N SER A 26 1.22 -1.70 -7.54
CA SER A 26 0.67 -3.03 -7.80
C SER A 26 -0.07 -3.53 -6.54
N GLY A 27 -1.34 -3.90 -6.70
CA GLY A 27 -2.18 -4.42 -5.60
C GLY A 27 -3.05 -3.38 -4.88
N GLY A 28 -3.23 -2.17 -5.42
CA GLY A 28 -4.20 -1.20 -4.87
C GLY A 28 -3.85 -0.64 -3.48
N ASN A 29 -2.60 -0.85 -3.04
CA ASN A 29 -2.08 -0.37 -1.77
C ASN A 29 -1.19 0.86 -1.98
N PRO A 30 -1.75 2.08 -1.95
CA PRO A 30 -0.96 3.29 -2.00
C PRO A 30 -0.13 3.40 -0.73
N ARG A 31 1.20 3.41 -0.93
CA ARG A 31 2.15 3.77 0.12
C ARG A 31 2.51 5.23 -0.04
N ALA A 32 2.69 5.91 1.07
CA ALA A 32 3.10 7.30 1.09
C ALA A 32 4.14 7.52 2.18
N LYS A 33 5.01 8.50 1.93
CA LYS A 33 6.08 8.91 2.83
C LYS A 33 6.11 10.42 2.89
N ILE A 34 6.22 10.96 4.10
CA ILE A 34 6.54 12.36 4.33
C ILE A 34 7.84 12.44 5.11
N THR A 35 8.72 13.34 4.67
CA THR A 35 10.00 13.61 5.31
C THR A 35 10.08 15.08 5.63
N GLU A 36 10.48 15.41 6.86
CA GLU A 36 10.74 16.76 7.31
C GLU A 36 12.11 16.81 8.00
N GLU A 37 12.95 17.75 7.59
CA GLU A 37 14.25 17.97 8.20
C GLU A 37 14.11 18.97 9.36
N VAL A 38 14.52 18.57 10.55
CA VAL A 38 14.53 19.41 11.75
C VAL A 38 15.95 19.49 12.30
N GLY A 39 16.64 20.58 12.01
CA GLY A 39 18.00 20.84 12.46
C GLY A 39 19.03 19.92 11.79
N ILE A 40 19.50 18.90 12.52
CA ILE A 40 20.45 17.88 12.02
C ILE A 40 19.81 16.50 11.88
N THR A 41 18.49 16.41 12.01
CA THR A 41 17.75 15.14 12.02
C THR A 41 16.61 15.16 11.03
N ASP A 42 16.42 14.04 10.34
CA ASP A 42 15.28 13.82 9.45
C ASP A 42 14.17 13.04 10.17
N ILE A 43 12.98 13.61 10.18
CA ILE A 43 11.75 12.95 10.64
C ILE A 43 11.09 12.34 9.40
N THR A 44 11.08 11.02 9.32
CA THR A 44 10.41 10.28 8.24
C THR A 44 9.21 9.51 8.76
N ILE A 45 8.03 9.79 8.21
CA ILE A 45 6.81 9.00 8.44
C ILE A 45 6.51 8.22 7.16
N SER A 46 6.56 6.89 7.25
CA SER A 46 6.17 5.99 6.16
C SER A 46 4.86 5.29 6.53
N TYR A 47 3.85 5.43 5.69
CA TYR A 47 2.52 4.87 5.94
C TYR A 47 1.92 4.22 4.71
N GLY A 48 0.96 3.31 4.92
CA GLY A 48 0.27 2.56 3.89
C GLY A 48 -0.94 1.85 4.49
N ARG A 49 -1.71 1.16 3.65
CA ARG A 49 -2.88 0.38 4.09
C ARG A 49 -2.47 -1.09 4.23
N PRO A 50 -2.93 -1.83 5.26
CA PRO A 50 -2.69 -3.27 5.32
C PRO A 50 -3.43 -3.96 4.16
N ASP A 51 -2.79 -4.96 3.57
CA ASP A 51 -3.44 -5.80 2.57
C ASP A 51 -4.55 -6.62 3.25
N VAL A 52 -5.68 -6.75 2.55
CA VAL A 52 -6.80 -7.58 2.99
C VAL A 52 -6.50 -9.06 2.77
N ASN A 53 -5.48 -9.41 1.98
CA ASN A 53 -4.96 -10.76 1.79
C ASN A 53 -6.06 -11.76 1.41
N GLY A 54 -6.87 -11.44 0.39
CA GLY A 54 -7.97 -12.30 -0.08
C GLY A 54 -9.23 -12.29 0.79
N ARG A 55 -9.33 -11.37 1.76
CA ARG A 55 -10.47 -11.22 2.68
C ARG A 55 -11.35 -10.01 2.34
N GLU A 56 -11.26 -9.51 1.11
CA GLU A 56 -12.19 -8.52 0.56
C GLU A 56 -13.64 -8.96 0.86
N GLY A 57 -14.44 -8.06 1.46
CA GLY A 57 -15.84 -8.35 1.81
C GLY A 57 -16.06 -9.27 3.03
N LYS A 58 -15.02 -9.85 3.63
CA LYS A 58 -15.13 -10.69 4.85
C LYS A 58 -14.74 -9.96 6.14
N ILE A 59 -14.05 -8.82 6.02
CA ILE A 59 -13.51 -8.06 7.16
C ILE A 59 -14.62 -7.25 7.85
N TRP A 60 -15.60 -6.76 7.10
CA TRP A 60 -16.74 -6.01 7.62
C TRP A 60 -18.01 -6.82 7.44
N GLY A 61 -18.48 -7.48 8.50
CA GLY A 61 -19.77 -8.16 8.49
C GLY A 61 -19.77 -9.62 8.04
N SER A 62 -18.71 -10.39 8.29
CA SER A 62 -18.93 -11.82 8.51
C SER A 62 -19.99 -11.95 9.60
N LEU A 63 -21.10 -12.62 9.25
CA LEU A 63 -22.35 -12.63 10.00
C LEU A 63 -22.04 -12.73 11.50
N VAL A 64 -22.20 -11.61 12.22
CA VAL A 64 -22.32 -11.66 13.68
C VAL A 64 -23.43 -12.66 13.92
N THR A 65 -23.08 -13.78 14.56
CA THR A 65 -24.07 -14.84 14.77
C THR A 65 -25.17 -14.25 15.62
N TYR A 66 -26.37 -14.15 15.07
CA TYR A 66 -27.52 -13.65 15.80
C TYR A 66 -27.78 -14.59 16.99
N GLY A 67 -27.61 -14.10 18.21
CA GLY A 67 -27.83 -14.87 19.43
C GLY A 67 -26.68 -14.84 20.43
N PHE A 68 -26.46 -15.98 21.09
CA PHE A 68 -25.51 -16.13 22.20
C PHE A 68 -24.11 -16.51 21.70
N SER A 69 -23.09 -15.84 22.23
CA SER A 69 -21.67 -16.18 21.97
C SER A 69 -21.23 -17.38 22.81
N SER A 70 -20.26 -18.15 22.30
CA SER A 70 -19.72 -19.37 22.95
C SER A 70 -18.72 -19.10 24.07
N ILE A 71 -18.62 -17.86 24.56
CA ILE A 71 -17.72 -17.51 25.66
C ILE A 71 -18.47 -17.73 26.97
N ASN A 72 -18.60 -19.00 27.40
CA ASN A 72 -18.89 -19.36 28.78
C ASN A 72 -17.88 -20.41 29.24
N LEU A 73 -16.89 -19.97 30.03
CA LEU A 73 -15.80 -20.79 30.55
C LEU A 73 -16.23 -21.79 31.64
N THR A 74 -17.48 -21.74 32.10
CA THR A 74 -17.99 -22.55 33.22
C THR A 74 -18.92 -23.66 32.77
N THR A 75 -19.78 -23.44 31.77
CA THR A 75 -20.82 -24.41 31.35
C THR A 75 -20.72 -24.89 29.91
N ASN A 76 -19.73 -24.41 29.14
CA ASN A 76 -19.54 -24.76 27.71
C ASN A 76 -20.84 -24.63 26.87
N LYS A 77 -21.73 -23.71 27.29
CA LYS A 77 -23.03 -23.40 26.68
C LYS A 77 -23.06 -21.94 26.28
N ASN A 78 -23.52 -21.67 25.06
CA ASN A 78 -23.67 -20.32 24.53
C ASN A 78 -24.79 -19.59 25.29
N THR A 79 -24.42 -18.83 26.32
CA THR A 79 -25.37 -18.20 27.27
C THR A 79 -25.14 -16.70 27.44
N THR A 80 -24.11 -16.13 26.82
CA THR A 80 -23.84 -14.69 26.86
C THR A 80 -24.45 -13.99 25.64
N PRO A 81 -25.47 -13.11 25.81
CA PRO A 81 -26.07 -12.42 24.68
C PRO A 81 -25.01 -11.54 24.03
N TRP A 82 -25.04 -11.45 22.70
CA TRP A 82 -24.15 -10.57 21.96
C TRP A 82 -24.23 -9.13 22.52
N ARG A 83 -23.09 -8.62 23.00
CA ARG A 83 -22.94 -7.20 23.35
C ARG A 83 -22.52 -6.49 22.06
N ALA A 84 -23.27 -5.47 21.66
CA ALA A 84 -22.79 -4.50 20.68
C ALA A 84 -21.55 -3.78 21.21
#